data_AF-A0A2V5TH50-F1
#
_entry.id   AF-A0A2V5TH50-F1
#
_cell.length_a   1.000
_cell.length_b   1.000
_cell.length_c   1.000
_cell.angle_alpha   90.00
_cell.angle_beta   90.00
_cell.angle_gamma   90.00
#
_symmetry.space_group_name_H-M   'P 1'
#
loop_
_entity.id
_entity.type
_entity.pdbx_description
1 polymer ?
#
loop_
_entity_poly.entity_id
_entity_poly.type
_entity_poly.pdbx_seq_one_letter_code
_entity_poly.pdbx_strand_id
1 'polypeptide(L)'
;MISHKHKCIFVEVPKTGSTSVRAILGKAWKPHLNLWQIKNQMETNWTRFGGRKNRILAALYLLRSEKHRREIGRKQFETYFKFGFVRNPWDRVVSLYERTEALQLRNEMTFEQFVDWIQYSSATC
;
A
#
# COMPACT_ATOMS: atom_id res chain seq x y z
N MET A 1 -0.47 -3.42 0.44
CA MET A 1 0.24 -4.68 0.11
C MET A 1 -0.73 -5.85 0.13
N ILE A 2 -0.62 -6.79 -0.80
CA ILE A 2 -1.50 -7.97 -0.91
C ILE A 2 -0.64 -9.24 -0.74
N SER A 3 -1.00 -10.12 0.20
CA SER A 3 -0.34 -11.42 0.40
C SER A 3 -1.33 -12.55 0.12
N HIS A 4 -1.16 -13.21 -1.03
CA HIS A 4 -1.99 -14.37 -1.38
C HIS A 4 -1.66 -15.61 -0.54
N LYS A 5 -0.40 -15.74 -0.07
CA LYS A 5 0.05 -16.83 0.80
C LYS A 5 -0.71 -16.84 2.12
N HIS A 6 -0.85 -15.67 2.74
CA HIS A 6 -1.51 -15.50 4.04
C HIS A 6 -2.97 -15.03 3.91
N LYS A 7 -3.48 -14.88 2.68
CA LYS A 7 -4.83 -14.36 2.36
C LYS A 7 -5.14 -13.06 3.12
N CYS A 8 -4.20 -12.12 3.12
CA CYS A 8 -4.34 -10.86 3.82
C CYS A 8 -3.95 -9.65 2.97
N ILE A 9 -4.52 -8.50 3.33
CA ILE A 9 -4.29 -7.19 2.73
C ILE A 9 -3.81 -6.28 3.84
N PHE A 10 -2.58 -5.79 3.72
CA PHE A 10 -2.03 -4.78 4.60
C PHE A 10 -2.21 -3.40 3.96
N VAL A 11 -3.07 -2.57 4.57
CA VAL A 11 -3.27 -1.18 4.18
C VAL A 11 -2.15 -0.35 4.78
N GLU A 12 -1.29 0.15 3.91
CA GLU A 12 -0.05 0.75 4.35
C GLU A 12 -0.21 2.25 4.60
N VAL A 13 -0.38 2.61 5.88
CA VAL A 13 -0.33 4.01 6.30
C VAL A 13 1.14 4.44 6.44
N PRO A 14 1.54 5.59 5.87
CA PRO A 14 2.90 6.11 6.06
C PRO A 14 3.26 6.28 7.53
N LYS A 15 4.49 5.90 7.89
CA LYS A 15 5.09 6.14 9.21
C LYS A 15 4.37 5.49 10.40
N THR A 16 3.71 4.36 10.15
CA THR A 16 3.06 3.52 11.20
C THR A 16 3.75 2.17 11.38
N GLY A 17 5.07 2.09 11.16
CA GLY A 17 5.83 0.84 11.30
C GLY A 17 5.64 -0.14 10.13
N SER A 18 5.21 0.35 8.98
CA SER A 18 4.93 -0.48 7.81
C SER A 18 6.16 -1.20 7.23
N THR A 19 7.37 -0.69 7.48
CA THR A 19 8.64 -1.32 7.10
C THR A 19 8.81 -2.69 7.75
N SER A 20 8.45 -2.84 9.02
CA SER A 20 8.49 -4.13 9.74
C SER A 20 7.55 -5.14 9.12
N VAL A 21 6.36 -4.71 8.71
CA VAL A 21 5.37 -5.57 8.02
C VAL A 21 5.88 -6.00 6.65
N ARG A 22 6.53 -5.09 5.91
CA ARG A 22 7.18 -5.40 4.62
C ARG A 22 8.33 -6.39 4.77
N ALA A 23 9.07 -6.38 5.88
CA ALA A 23 10.13 -7.35 6.12
C ALA A 23 9.59 -8.79 6.22
N ILE A 24 8.38 -8.96 6.77
CA ILE A 24 7.75 -10.27 6.96
C ILE A 24 7.00 -10.73 5.69
N LEU A 25 6.20 -9.84 5.11
CA LEU A 25 5.28 -10.19 4.00
C LEU A 25 5.85 -9.87 2.61
N GLY A 26 6.96 -9.15 2.54
CA GLY A 26 7.63 -8.72 1.31
C GLY A 26 7.35 -7.26 0.91
N LYS A 27 8.05 -6.79 -0.12
CA LYS A 27 7.84 -5.44 -0.68
C LYS A 27 6.61 -5.41 -1.59
N ALA A 28 5.73 -4.43 -1.39
CA ALA A 28 4.65 -4.13 -2.32
C ALA A 28 5.19 -3.47 -3.59
N TRP A 29 4.53 -3.71 -4.73
CA TRP A 29 4.87 -3.04 -6.00
C TRP A 29 4.56 -1.54 -5.95
N LYS A 30 3.39 -1.18 -5.41
CA LYS A 30 3.03 0.20 -5.09
C LYS A 30 2.58 0.24 -3.63
N PRO A 31 3.32 0.94 -2.74
CA PRO A 31 2.90 1.13 -1.36
C PRO A 31 1.79 2.19 -1.25
N HIS A 32 1.24 2.34 -0.05
CA HIS A 32 0.28 3.40 0.29
C HIS A 32 -1.00 3.45 -0.54
N LEU A 33 -1.42 2.31 -1.08
CA LEU A 33 -2.70 2.19 -1.77
C LEU A 33 -3.86 2.19 -0.80
N ASN A 34 -4.91 2.92 -1.13
CA ASN A 34 -6.18 2.84 -0.39
C ASN A 34 -6.96 1.56 -0.77
N LEU A 35 -8.01 1.25 0.00
CA LEU A 35 -8.80 0.02 -0.20
C LEU A 35 -9.43 -0.06 -1.59
N TRP A 36 -9.87 1.06 -2.14
CA TRP A 36 -10.49 1.10 -3.47
C TRP A 36 -9.47 0.80 -4.58
N GLN A 37 -8.28 1.40 -4.50
CA GLN A 37 -7.18 1.12 -5.42
C GLN A 37 -6.73 -0.35 -5.32
N ILE A 38 -6.67 -0.91 -4.11
CA ILE A 38 -6.34 -2.33 -3.90
C ILE A 38 -7.42 -3.21 -4.54
N LYS A 39 -8.71 -2.93 -4.31
CA LYS A 39 -9.83 -3.65 -4.92
C LYS A 39 -9.73 -3.64 -6.44
N ASN A 40 -9.56 -2.46 -7.04
CA ASN A 40 -9.43 -2.32 -8.49
C ASN A 40 -8.21 -3.08 -9.03
N GLN A 41 -7.07 -3.06 -8.31
CA GLN A 41 -5.90 -3.84 -8.71
C GLN A 41 -6.16 -5.35 -8.69
N MET A 42 -6.85 -5.85 -7.66
CA MET A 42 -7.21 -7.27 -7.57
C MET A 42 -8.20 -7.69 -8.66
N GLU A 43 -9.15 -6.82 -9.02
CA GLU A 43 -10.14 -7.07 -10.08
C GLU A 43 -9.55 -7.01 -11.50
N THR A 44 -8.52 -6.19 -11.72
CA THR A 44 -7.96 -5.96 -13.06
C THR A 44 -6.76 -6.83 -13.38
N ASN A 45 -5.69 -6.73 -12.57
CA ASN A 45 -4.34 -7.06 -13.02
C ASN A 45 -3.53 -7.94 -12.05
N TRP A 46 -4.03 -8.25 -10.86
CA TRP A 46 -3.23 -8.91 -9.83
C TRP A 46 -3.65 -10.37 -9.58
N THR A 47 -2.82 -11.31 -10.04
CA THR A 47 -3.10 -12.76 -10.00
C THR A 47 -2.85 -13.36 -8.61
N ARG A 48 -3.53 -14.49 -8.32
CA ARG A 48 -3.33 -15.34 -7.12
C ARG A 48 -1.88 -15.77 -6.87
N PHE A 49 -1.00 -15.64 -7.88
CA PHE A 49 0.37 -16.15 -7.87
C PHE A 49 1.43 -15.10 -7.47
N GLY A 50 1.02 -14.02 -6.81
CA GLY A 50 1.96 -12.97 -6.38
C GLY A 50 2.23 -11.92 -7.45
N GLY A 51 1.29 -11.71 -8.37
CA GLY A 51 1.37 -10.65 -9.40
C GLY A 51 2.46 -10.91 -10.46
N ARG A 52 3.12 -9.83 -10.90
CA ARG A 52 4.13 -9.81 -11.99
C ARG A 52 5.42 -10.61 -11.73
N LYS A 53 5.55 -11.30 -10.58
CA LYS A 53 6.71 -12.16 -10.31
C LYS A 53 6.85 -13.30 -11.33
N ASN A 54 5.74 -13.75 -11.92
CA ASN A 54 5.75 -14.72 -13.02
C ASN A 54 5.08 -14.10 -14.26
N ARG A 55 5.89 -13.59 -15.19
CA ARG A 55 5.43 -12.90 -16.41
C ARG A 55 4.58 -13.81 -17.30
N ILE A 56 4.88 -15.11 -17.35
CA ILE A 56 4.16 -16.09 -18.17
C ILE A 56 2.76 -16.30 -17.61
N LEU A 57 2.63 -16.59 -16.31
CA LEU A 57 1.33 -16.74 -15.66
C LEU A 57 0.50 -15.45 -15.74
N ALA A 58 1.15 -14.28 -15.63
CA ALA A 58 0.48 -13.00 -15.80
C ALA A 58 -0.08 -12.82 -17.22
N ALA A 59 0.69 -13.19 -18.26
CA ALA A 59 0.24 -13.14 -19.65
C ALA A 59 -0.91 -14.13 -19.91
N LEU A 60 -0.78 -15.38 -19.44
CA LEU A 60 -1.84 -16.40 -19.58
C LEU A 60 -3.12 -15.99 -18.85
N TYR A 61 -3.02 -15.28 -17.74
CA TYR A 61 -4.20 -14.79 -17.02
C TYR A 61 -5.00 -13.79 -17.85
N LEU A 62 -4.35 -12.95 -18.67
CA LEU A 62 -5.02 -11.99 -19.54
C LEU A 62 -5.86 -12.65 -20.64
N LEU A 63 -5.59 -13.91 -20.98
CA LEU A 63 -6.41 -14.69 -21.92
C LEU A 63 -7.80 -15.04 -21.34
N ARG A 64 -7.98 -14.95 -20.01
CA ARG A 64 -9.32 -15.14 -19.41
C ARG A 64 -10.21 -13.94 -19.63
N SER A 65 -11.50 -14.22 -19.82
CA SER A 65 -12.54 -13.19 -19.96
C SER A 65 -12.47 -12.19 -18.80
N GLU A 66 -12.65 -10.91 -19.14
CA GLU A 66 -12.57 -9.83 -18.17
C GLU A 66 -13.56 -10.03 -17.01
N LYS A 67 -14.79 -10.46 -17.32
CA LYS A 67 -15.83 -10.75 -16.33
C LYS A 67 -15.34 -11.74 -15.26
N HIS A 68 -14.70 -12.82 -15.70
CA HIS A 68 -14.21 -13.86 -14.79
C HIS A 68 -13.00 -13.38 -13.96
N ARG A 69 -12.10 -12.59 -14.55
CA ARG A 69 -10.98 -11.98 -13.81
C ARG A 69 -11.46 -11.04 -12.70
N ARG A 70 -12.43 -10.18 -13.02
CA ARG A 70 -13.05 -9.26 -12.06
C ARG A 70 -13.74 -10.01 -10.93
N GLU A 71 -14.51 -11.04 -11.26
CA GLU A 71 -15.20 -11.88 -10.26
C GLU A 71 -14.22 -12.57 -9.29
N ILE A 72 -13.15 -13.17 -9.82
CA ILE A 72 -12.09 -13.78 -9.01
C ILE A 72 -11.43 -12.75 -8.10
N GLY A 73 -11.08 -11.58 -8.62
CA GLY A 73 -10.45 -10.50 -7.87
C GLY A 73 -11.34 -9.98 -6.75
N ARG A 74 -12.63 -9.77 -7.06
CA ARG A 74 -13.64 -9.34 -6.10
C ARG A 74 -13.80 -10.34 -4.96
N LYS A 75 -13.94 -11.63 -5.28
CA LYS A 75 -14.05 -12.71 -4.29
C LYS A 75 -12.82 -12.80 -3.39
N GLN A 76 -11.62 -12.62 -3.94
CA GLN A 76 -10.40 -12.56 -3.13
C GLN A 76 -10.38 -11.35 -2.21
N PHE A 77 -10.71 -10.17 -2.74
CA PHE A 77 -10.75 -8.94 -1.95
C PHE A 77 -11.73 -9.08 -0.78
N GLU A 78 -12.93 -9.62 -1.01
CA GLU A 78 -13.94 -9.86 0.02
C GLU A 78 -13.44 -10.84 1.09
N THR A 79 -12.82 -11.95 0.68
CA THR A 79 -12.37 -13.03 1.59
C THR A 79 -11.06 -12.76 2.33
N TYR A 80 -10.21 -11.86 1.85
CA TYR A 80 -8.91 -11.61 2.48
C TYR A 80 -9.06 -10.77 3.76
N PHE A 81 -8.30 -11.11 4.79
CA PHE A 81 -8.25 -10.34 6.03
C PHE A 81 -7.56 -8.99 5.81
N LYS A 82 -8.17 -7.89 6.22
CA LYS A 82 -7.69 -6.53 5.95
C LYS A 82 -7.26 -5.89 7.26
N PHE A 83 -6.02 -5.41 7.32
CA PHE A 83 -5.49 -4.77 8.51
C PHE A 83 -4.55 -3.62 8.16
N GLY A 84 -4.36 -2.71 9.11
CA GLY A 84 -3.44 -1.60 9.02
C GLY A 84 -3.05 -1.15 10.41
N PHE A 85 -1.94 -0.43 10.51
CA PHE A 85 -1.49 0.15 11.77
C PHE A 85 -1.69 1.66 11.73
N VAL A 86 -2.16 2.20 12.84
CA VAL A 86 -2.25 3.63 13.11
C VAL A 86 -1.22 4.00 14.18
N ARG A 87 -0.81 5.26 14.20
CA ARG A 87 0.09 5.84 15.20
C ARG A 87 -0.55 7.11 15.72
N ASN A 88 -0.18 7.53 16.94
CA ASN A 88 -0.52 8.86 17.45
C ASN A 88 -0.25 9.92 16.35
N PRO A 89 -1.22 10.80 16.04
CA PRO A 89 -1.07 11.78 14.97
C PRO A 89 0.16 12.68 15.13
N TRP A 90 0.44 13.17 16.34
CA TRP A 90 1.58 14.04 16.63
C TRP A 90 2.91 13.32 16.41
N ASP A 91 3.04 12.11 16.95
CA ASP A 91 4.24 11.28 16.74
C ASP A 91 4.45 10.95 15.25
N ARG A 92 3.36 10.77 14.50
CA ARG A 92 3.42 10.53 13.06
C ARG A 92 3.95 11.75 12.31
N VAL A 93 3.50 12.95 12.69
CA VAL A 93 3.94 14.24 12.10
C VAL A 93 5.42 14.47 12.40
N VAL A 94 5.86 14.30 13.65
CA VAL A 94 7.30 14.39 14.00
C VAL A 94 8.12 13.36 13.22
N SER A 95 7.65 12.12 13.11
CA SER A 95 8.35 11.09 12.33
C SER A 95 8.42 11.41 10.84
N LEU A 96 7.41 12.10 10.27
CA LEU A 96 7.42 12.60 8.90
C LEU A 96 8.44 13.73 8.71
N TYR A 97 8.56 14.65 9.67
CA TYR A 97 9.53 15.74 9.63
C TYR A 97 10.98 15.22 9.70
N GLU A 98 11.25 14.29 10.61
CA GLU A 98 12.59 13.72 10.86
C GLU A 98 12.99 12.64 9.84
N ARG A 99 12.22 12.42 8.77
CA ARG A 99 12.54 11.37 7.80
C ARG A 99 13.78 11.76 6.98
N THR A 100 14.68 10.80 6.81
CA THR A 100 15.86 10.92 5.94
C THR A 100 15.61 10.43 4.51
N GLU A 101 14.43 9.84 4.26
CA GLU A 101 13.98 9.34 2.97
C GLU A 101 13.39 10.50 2.13
N ALA A 102 13.85 10.69 0.89
CA ALA A 102 13.48 11.80 -0.02
C ALA A 102 13.98 13.19 0.46
N LEU A 103 13.26 14.27 0.12
CA LEU A 103 13.60 15.65 0.56
C LEU A 103 13.62 15.71 2.09
N GLN A 104 14.78 16.04 2.65
CA GLN A 104 14.97 16.23 4.09
C GLN A 104 14.36 17.58 4.49
N LEU A 105 13.06 17.57 4.79
CA LEU A 105 12.29 18.78 5.14
C LEU A 105 12.90 19.56 6.31
N ARG A 106 13.57 18.86 7.23
CA ARG A 106 14.33 19.46 8.33
C ARG A 106 15.42 20.44 7.86
N ASN A 107 16.00 20.23 6.69
CA ASN A 107 17.03 21.11 6.13
C ASN A 107 16.42 22.31 5.39
N GLU A 108 15.14 22.25 5.04
CA GLU A 108 14.46 23.25 4.21
C GLU A 108 13.54 24.18 5.03
N MET A 109 12.97 23.70 6.15
CA MET A 109 12.01 24.45 6.96
C MET A 109 12.02 24.03 8.44
N THR A 110 11.54 24.91 9.32
CA THR A 110 11.35 24.59 10.74
C THR A 110 10.17 23.65 10.94
N PHE A 111 10.06 23.04 12.13
CA PHE A 111 8.95 22.15 12.46
C PHE A 111 7.61 22.87 12.45
N GLU A 112 7.56 24.12 12.91
CA GLU A 112 6.35 24.96 12.92
C GLU A 112 5.87 25.22 11.48
N GLN A 113 6.78 25.64 10.60
CA GLN A 113 6.48 25.84 9.17
C GLN A 113 5.97 24.56 8.51
N PHE A 114 6.54 23.42 8.90
CA PHE A 114 6.10 22.11 8.42
C PHE A 114 4.68 21.75 8.90
N VAL A 115 4.35 22.03 10.17
CA VAL A 115 3.01 21.79 10.73
C VAL A 115 1.96 22.64 10.03
N ASP A 116 2.26 23.90 9.73
CA ASP A 116 1.38 24.78 8.96
C ASP A 116 1.21 24.30 7.51
N TRP A 117 2.28 23.79 6.90
CA TRP A 117 2.25 23.25 5.54
C TRP A 117 1.44 21.94 5.43
N ILE A 118 1.55 21.03 6.40
CA ILE A 118 1.00 19.67 6.32
C ILE A 118 -0.51 19.58 6.64
N GLN A 119 -1.19 20.71 6.88
CA GLN A 119 -2.60 20.76 7.29
C GLN A 119 -3.54 19.92 6.38
N TYR A 120 -3.17 19.69 5.12
CA TYR A 120 -3.82 18.71 4.23
C TYR A 120 -3.08 17.37 4.21
N SER A 121 -3.39 16.53 5.21
CA SER A 121 -2.83 15.19 5.44
C SER A 121 -2.93 14.20 4.27
N SER A 122 -3.73 14.51 3.24
CA SER A 122 -3.89 13.68 2.03
C SER A 122 -2.70 13.78 1.08
N ALA A 123 -1.83 14.78 1.21
CA ALA A 123 -0.69 15.02 0.33
C ALA A 123 0.62 14.34 0.80
N THR A 124 0.56 13.37 1.72
CA THR A 124 1.74 12.57 2.10
C THR A 124 1.89 11.33 1.21
N CYS A 125 2.04 11.55 -0.10
CA CYS A 125 2.71 10.68 -1.09
C CYS A 125 2.74 11.39 -2.46
#